data_AF-A0A139GXS9-F1
#
_entry.id   AF-A0A139GXS9-F1
#
_cell.length_a   1.000
_cell.length_b   1.000
_cell.length_c   1.000
_cell.angle_alpha   90.00
_cell.angle_beta   90.00
_cell.angle_gamma   90.00
#
_symmetry.space_group_name_H-M   'P 1'
#
loop_
_entity.id
_entity.type
_entity.pdbx_description
1 polymer ?
#
loop_
_entity_poly.entity_id
_entity_poly.type
_entity_poly.pdbx_seq_one_letter_code
_entity_poly.pdbx_strand_id
1 'polypeptide(L)'
;MTWLLEGEAPVTTPRGGPPYTRLTEPLKVTGALARHGVEWNDITGILGREYPKASIVEWMNAPNADELMRELAITGLTKNTTQVSQRGVVVFRAQDDVDNEVLKKIALRLGELTGRPKECGLHIHPIFNSAREGLDKDNHINCVSSDDRKKVYNCKKAQSHNNWHSDVGFEAVPGDYSAFLLTKKPETGGDTMFASGCEVLLLRPNPPPKKTPSLRKF
;
A
#
# COMPACT_ATOMS: atom_id res chain seq x y z
N MET A 1 7.89 24.30 25.96
CA MET A 1 8.72 23.79 24.85
C MET A 1 7.80 23.56 23.67
N THR A 2 8.02 24.30 22.59
CA THR A 2 7.07 24.42 21.48
C THR A 2 7.66 23.69 20.28
N TRP A 3 7.11 22.52 19.97
CA TRP A 3 7.61 21.65 18.89
C TRP A 3 6.72 21.73 17.64
N LEU A 4 6.39 22.95 17.20
CA LEU A 4 5.94 23.17 15.82
C LEU A 4 7.18 23.53 14.99
N LEU A 5 7.34 22.85 13.85
CA LEU A 5 8.28 23.25 12.82
C LEU A 5 7.85 24.62 12.28
N GLU A 6 8.77 25.59 12.24
CA GLU A 6 8.53 26.88 11.62
C GLU A 6 8.52 26.72 10.09
N GLY A 7 7.33 26.54 9.55
CA GLY A 7 7.03 26.57 8.13
C GLY A 7 5.55 26.92 7.96
N GLU A 8 5.19 27.56 6.85
CA GLU A 8 3.78 27.80 6.55
C GLU A 8 3.03 26.47 6.51
N ALA A 9 1.97 26.35 7.31
CA ALA A 9 1.11 25.19 7.25
C ALA A 9 0.56 25.08 5.83
N PRO A 10 0.76 23.95 5.12
CA PRO A 10 0.30 23.82 3.75
C PRO A 10 -1.20 24.11 3.68
N VAL A 11 -1.59 24.95 2.72
CA VAL A 11 -2.98 25.41 2.55
C VAL A 11 -3.91 24.21 2.68
N THR A 12 -4.76 24.23 3.71
CA THR A 12 -5.54 23.06 4.10
C THR A 12 -6.35 22.56 2.92
N THR A 13 -6.00 21.39 2.38
CA THR A 13 -6.83 20.70 1.39
C THR A 13 -8.23 20.58 1.98
N PRO A 14 -9.30 21.02 1.28
CA PRO A 14 -10.62 21.13 1.89
C PRO A 14 -11.06 19.80 2.53
N ARG A 15 -11.11 19.76 3.86
CA ARG A 15 -11.55 18.57 4.59
C ARG A 15 -13.00 18.28 4.19
N GLY A 16 -13.25 17.12 3.57
CA GLY A 16 -14.61 16.69 3.21
C GLY A 16 -15.01 16.83 1.74
N GLY A 17 -14.06 16.90 0.81
CA GLY A 17 -14.37 16.47 -0.57
C GLY A 17 -14.86 15.01 -0.58
N PRO A 18 -15.90 14.65 -1.36
CA PRO A 18 -16.27 13.24 -1.57
C PRO A 18 -15.06 12.40 -2.03
N PRO A 19 -15.05 11.08 -1.76
CA PRO A 19 -14.04 10.17 -2.29
C PRO A 19 -14.22 10.03 -3.80
N TYR A 20 -13.65 10.95 -4.56
CA TYR A 20 -13.59 10.88 -6.01
C TYR A 20 -12.45 9.95 -6.39
N THR A 21 -12.79 8.82 -7.01
CA THR A 21 -11.78 8.10 -7.79
C THR A 21 -11.26 9.04 -8.87
N ARG A 22 -9.92 9.22 -8.95
CA ARG A 22 -9.29 10.01 -10.01
C ARG A 22 -9.23 9.24 -11.35
N LEU A 23 -9.58 7.95 -11.33
CA LEU A 23 -9.72 7.11 -12.52
C LEU A 23 -11.02 7.43 -13.24
N THR A 24 -10.91 7.97 -14.46
CA THR A 24 -12.06 8.27 -15.34
C THR A 24 -12.73 7.01 -15.88
N GLU A 25 -11.95 5.95 -16.12
CA GLU A 25 -12.42 4.59 -16.32
C GLU A 25 -11.61 3.62 -15.44
N PRO A 26 -12.17 2.46 -15.05
CA PRO A 26 -11.43 1.51 -14.22
C PRO A 26 -10.25 0.86 -14.97
N LEU A 27 -9.25 0.38 -14.22
CA LEU A 27 -7.98 -0.11 -14.77
C LEU A 27 -8.08 -1.55 -15.32
N LYS A 28 -7.92 -1.69 -16.63
CA LYS A 28 -8.03 -2.96 -17.36
C LYS A 28 -6.70 -3.75 -17.34
N VAL A 29 -6.77 -5.04 -17.02
CA VAL A 29 -5.66 -6.00 -17.23
C VAL A 29 -5.36 -6.19 -18.72
N THR A 30 -4.10 -6.39 -19.07
CA THR A 30 -3.68 -6.60 -20.48
C THR A 30 -3.22 -8.03 -20.77
N GLY A 31 -2.85 -8.80 -19.75
CA GLY A 31 -2.18 -10.11 -19.87
C GLY A 31 -0.65 -10.02 -20.00
N ALA A 32 -0.04 -8.87 -19.71
CA ALA A 32 1.41 -8.67 -19.78
C ALA A 32 2.20 -9.67 -18.91
N LEU A 33 1.78 -9.91 -17.66
CA LEU A 33 2.50 -10.85 -16.77
C LEU A 33 2.41 -12.30 -17.29
N ALA A 34 1.27 -12.67 -17.87
CA ALA A 34 1.07 -13.99 -18.49
C ALA A 34 1.91 -14.14 -19.78
N ARG A 35 1.96 -13.11 -20.63
CA ARG A 35 2.84 -13.09 -21.82
C ARG A 35 4.32 -13.13 -21.46
N HIS A 36 4.70 -12.55 -20.32
CA HIS A 36 6.06 -12.56 -19.79
C HIS A 36 6.45 -13.89 -19.12
N GLY A 37 5.58 -14.92 -19.15
CA GLY A 37 5.90 -16.27 -18.66
C GLY A 37 6.02 -16.38 -17.14
N VAL A 38 5.45 -15.44 -16.40
CA VAL A 38 5.58 -15.38 -14.94
C VAL A 38 4.86 -16.56 -14.28
N GLU A 39 5.54 -17.27 -13.39
CA GLU A 39 4.93 -18.26 -12.49
C GLU A 39 4.33 -17.61 -11.24
N TRP A 40 3.10 -17.98 -10.87
CA TRP A 40 2.46 -17.50 -9.63
C TRP A 40 1.58 -18.56 -8.97
N ASN A 41 1.43 -18.48 -7.65
CA ASN A 41 0.45 -19.24 -6.87
C ASN A 41 -0.53 -18.29 -6.18
N ASP A 42 -1.80 -18.66 -6.14
CA ASP A 42 -2.82 -17.93 -5.38
C ASP A 42 -2.91 -18.48 -3.95
N ILE A 43 -2.64 -17.64 -2.94
CA ILE A 43 -2.44 -18.05 -1.54
C ILE A 43 -3.75 -18.52 -0.89
N THR A 44 -4.86 -17.87 -1.24
CA THR A 44 -6.23 -18.28 -0.84
C THR A 44 -7.16 -18.19 -2.05
N GLY A 45 -8.45 -18.52 -1.92
CA GLY A 45 -9.41 -18.27 -3.02
C GLY A 45 -9.55 -16.78 -3.36
N ILE A 46 -9.51 -15.90 -2.36
CA ILE A 46 -9.92 -14.49 -2.46
C ILE A 46 -8.72 -13.54 -2.46
N LEU A 47 -7.79 -13.74 -1.52
CA LEU A 47 -6.63 -12.87 -1.29
C LEU A 47 -5.30 -13.59 -1.47
N GLY A 48 -4.26 -12.80 -1.68
CA GLY A 48 -2.87 -13.20 -1.72
C GLY A 48 -2.48 -13.86 -3.04
N ARG A 49 -1.42 -13.37 -3.68
CA ARG A 49 -0.70 -14.08 -4.73
C ARG A 49 0.77 -14.04 -4.42
N GLU A 50 1.44 -15.16 -4.57
CA GLU A 50 2.90 -15.20 -4.52
C GLU A 50 3.49 -15.40 -5.90
N TYR A 51 4.66 -14.79 -6.11
CA TYR A 51 5.54 -14.97 -7.25
C TYR A 51 6.82 -15.65 -6.73
N PRO A 52 6.95 -16.99 -6.88
CA PRO A 52 8.04 -17.73 -6.24
C PRO A 52 9.44 -17.43 -6.82
N LYS A 53 9.51 -17.08 -8.12
CA LYS A 53 10.78 -16.95 -8.87
C LYS A 53 11.02 -15.58 -9.49
N ALA A 54 10.03 -14.67 -9.50
CA ALA A 54 10.15 -13.42 -10.24
C ALA A 54 10.98 -12.38 -9.47
N SER A 55 11.96 -11.74 -10.12
CA SER A 55 12.56 -10.49 -9.64
C SER A 55 11.71 -9.29 -10.07
N ILE A 56 11.32 -8.44 -9.11
CA ILE A 56 10.66 -7.17 -9.43
C ILE A 56 11.65 -6.16 -10.05
N VAL A 57 12.95 -6.32 -9.78
CA VAL A 57 14.02 -5.48 -10.33
C VAL A 57 14.21 -5.78 -11.81
N GLU A 58 14.16 -7.05 -12.22
CA GLU A 58 14.12 -7.43 -13.64
C GLU A 58 12.91 -6.79 -14.35
N TRP A 59 11.72 -6.84 -13.74
CA TRP A 59 10.51 -6.26 -14.32
C TRP A 59 10.60 -4.73 -14.46
N MET A 60 11.20 -4.03 -13.50
CA MET A 60 11.40 -2.58 -13.58
C MET A 60 12.44 -2.17 -14.64
N ASN A 61 13.36 -3.06 -15.00
CA ASN A 61 14.40 -2.80 -16.03
C ASN A 61 14.03 -3.37 -17.41
N ALA A 62 12.92 -4.09 -17.54
CA ALA A 62 12.48 -4.67 -18.81
C ALA A 62 12.06 -3.59 -19.84
N PRO A 63 12.18 -3.85 -21.15
CA PRO A 63 11.74 -2.91 -22.19
C PRO A 63 10.25 -2.53 -22.12
N ASN A 64 9.43 -3.40 -21.53
CA ASN A 64 8.01 -3.19 -21.26
C ASN A 64 7.69 -3.02 -19.76
N ALA A 65 8.63 -2.50 -18.98
CA ALA A 65 8.52 -2.34 -17.52
C ALA A 65 7.21 -1.68 -17.08
N ASP A 66 6.75 -0.65 -17.78
CA ASP A 66 5.50 0.03 -17.46
C ASP A 66 4.26 -0.85 -17.64
N GLU A 67 4.25 -1.77 -18.61
CA GLU A 67 3.18 -2.76 -18.75
C GLU A 67 3.20 -3.77 -17.60
N LEU A 68 4.40 -4.29 -17.26
CA LEU A 68 4.59 -5.27 -16.19
C LEU A 68 4.25 -4.68 -14.83
N MET A 69 4.74 -3.47 -14.52
CA MET A 69 4.50 -2.78 -13.24
C MET A 69 3.06 -2.28 -13.12
N ARG A 70 2.45 -1.82 -14.23
CA ARG A 70 1.00 -1.49 -14.24
C ARG A 70 0.17 -2.75 -14.06
N GLU A 71 0.53 -3.87 -14.68
CA GLU A 71 -0.22 -5.12 -14.50
C GLU A 71 0.05 -5.81 -13.16
N LEU A 72 1.21 -5.60 -12.54
CA LEU A 72 1.46 -5.96 -11.15
C LEU A 72 0.56 -5.13 -10.23
N ALA A 73 0.56 -3.80 -10.41
CA ALA A 73 -0.33 -2.90 -9.69
C ALA A 73 -1.79 -3.36 -9.83
N ILE A 74 -2.25 -3.65 -11.07
CA ILE A 74 -3.61 -4.15 -11.39
C ILE A 74 -3.84 -5.61 -11.01
N THR A 75 -2.83 -6.46 -10.82
CA THR A 75 -3.02 -7.79 -10.20
C THR A 75 -3.27 -7.65 -8.70
N GLY A 76 -2.88 -6.52 -8.13
CA GLY A 76 -3.48 -5.98 -6.93
C GLY A 76 -4.99 -5.68 -7.01
N LEU A 77 -5.64 -5.50 -8.20
CA LEU A 77 -6.97 -4.82 -8.47
C LEU A 77 -8.09 -5.62 -9.26
N THR A 78 -9.28 -5.89 -8.66
CA THR A 78 -10.14 -7.13 -8.75
C THR A 78 -10.53 -7.67 -10.12
N LYS A 79 -10.42 -9.00 -10.25
CA LYS A 79 -10.92 -9.76 -11.39
C LYS A 79 -12.42 -10.03 -11.23
N ASN A 80 -13.14 -9.82 -12.32
CA ASN A 80 -14.55 -10.15 -12.54
C ASN A 80 -15.54 -9.21 -11.82
N THR A 81 -16.01 -8.21 -12.60
CA THR A 81 -17.04 -7.21 -12.24
C THR A 81 -16.52 -6.04 -11.38
N THR A 82 -16.23 -4.92 -12.03
CA THR A 82 -15.89 -3.62 -11.41
C THR A 82 -14.55 -3.54 -10.63
N GLN A 83 -13.47 -4.09 -11.17
CA GLN A 83 -12.08 -3.55 -11.13
C GLN A 83 -11.65 -2.71 -9.86
N VAL A 84 -11.31 -3.32 -8.69
CA VAL A 84 -10.72 -2.62 -7.49
C VAL A 84 -9.57 -3.32 -6.69
N SER A 85 -9.68 -4.56 -6.16
CA SER A 85 -8.61 -5.37 -5.48
C SER A 85 -8.53 -6.92 -5.86
N GLN A 86 -7.65 -7.48 -6.75
CA GLN A 86 -7.72 -8.94 -7.16
C GLN A 86 -7.24 -9.86 -6.08
N ARG A 87 -5.99 -9.64 -5.68
CA ARG A 87 -5.35 -10.45 -4.67
C ARG A 87 -5.15 -9.63 -3.39
N GLY A 88 -5.23 -8.29 -3.47
CA GLY A 88 -5.07 -7.35 -2.35
C GLY A 88 -3.66 -7.28 -1.78
N VAL A 89 -2.97 -8.42 -1.73
CA VAL A 89 -1.59 -8.61 -1.29
C VAL A 89 -0.86 -9.42 -2.36
N VAL A 90 0.37 -9.01 -2.64
CA VAL A 90 1.31 -9.73 -3.50
C VAL A 90 2.58 -10.00 -2.70
N VAL A 91 3.12 -11.22 -2.82
CA VAL A 91 4.34 -11.66 -2.13
C VAL A 91 5.37 -12.11 -3.15
N PHE A 92 6.53 -11.49 -3.20
CA PHE A 92 7.66 -11.97 -3.98
C PHE A 92 8.61 -12.77 -3.07
N ARG A 93 9.11 -13.91 -3.53
CA ARG A 93 9.97 -14.80 -2.70
C ARG A 93 11.47 -14.63 -2.95
N ALA A 94 11.87 -14.36 -4.19
CA ALA A 94 13.27 -14.30 -4.62
C ALA A 94 13.71 -12.84 -4.83
N GLN A 95 13.87 -12.06 -3.75
CA GLN A 95 14.14 -10.61 -3.78
C GLN A 95 15.46 -10.27 -3.07
N ASP A 96 16.55 -10.92 -3.47
CA ASP A 96 17.87 -10.73 -2.85
C ASP A 96 18.56 -9.42 -3.29
N ASP A 97 18.01 -8.76 -4.33
CA ASP A 97 18.50 -7.55 -4.99
C ASP A 97 17.68 -6.28 -4.67
N VAL A 98 16.74 -6.36 -3.72
CA VAL A 98 15.88 -5.23 -3.31
C VAL A 98 16.44 -4.55 -2.07
N ASP A 99 16.94 -3.32 -2.23
CA ASP A 99 17.30 -2.43 -1.12
C ASP A 99 16.21 -1.37 -0.84
N ASN A 100 16.48 -0.45 0.09
CA ASN A 100 15.55 0.64 0.43
C ASN A 100 15.28 1.61 -0.74
N GLU A 101 16.24 1.86 -1.63
CA GLU A 101 16.03 2.72 -2.80
C GLU A 101 15.18 2.03 -3.86
N VAL A 102 15.42 0.74 -4.08
CA VAL A 102 14.60 -0.12 -4.95
C VAL A 102 13.16 -0.20 -4.42
N LEU A 103 12.99 -0.43 -3.11
CA LEU A 103 11.67 -0.48 -2.45
C LEU A 103 10.88 0.84 -2.62
N LYS A 104 11.54 1.99 -2.43
CA LYS A 104 10.96 3.31 -2.67
C LYS A 104 10.55 3.51 -4.13
N LYS A 105 11.39 3.11 -5.10
CA LYS A 105 11.07 3.18 -6.53
C LYS A 105 9.86 2.32 -6.90
N ILE A 106 9.74 1.11 -6.33
CA ILE A 106 8.57 0.22 -6.52
C ILE A 106 7.30 0.93 -6.06
N ALA A 107 7.25 1.41 -4.81
CA ALA A 107 6.08 2.09 -4.27
C ALA A 107 5.71 3.37 -5.05
N LEU A 108 6.71 4.14 -5.49
CA LEU A 108 6.49 5.30 -6.35
C LEU A 108 5.89 4.88 -7.70
N ARG A 109 6.48 3.90 -8.39
CA ARG A 109 6.06 3.49 -9.74
C ARG A 109 4.67 2.85 -9.77
N LEU A 110 4.34 2.03 -8.77
CA LEU A 110 3.00 1.42 -8.65
C LEU A 110 1.91 2.50 -8.62
N GLY A 111 2.05 3.52 -7.76
CA GLY A 111 1.08 4.61 -7.68
C GLY A 111 1.05 5.52 -8.90
N GLU A 112 2.20 5.84 -9.50
CA GLU A 112 2.26 6.60 -10.76
C GLU A 112 1.44 5.92 -11.87
N LEU A 113 1.60 4.60 -12.02
CA LEU A 113 0.92 3.82 -13.06
C LEU A 113 -0.57 3.57 -12.77
N THR A 114 -1.06 3.82 -11.55
CA THR A 114 -2.48 3.74 -11.17
C THR A 114 -3.15 5.10 -10.95
N GLY A 115 -2.43 6.22 -11.13
CA GLY A 115 -3.00 7.57 -11.06
C GLY A 115 -2.95 8.23 -9.68
N ARG A 116 -1.97 7.88 -8.83
CA ARG A 116 -1.63 8.67 -7.63
C ARG A 116 -1.41 10.14 -8.03
N PRO A 117 -1.84 11.11 -7.21
CA PRO A 117 -1.59 12.53 -7.47
C PRO A 117 -0.10 12.83 -7.62
N LYS A 118 0.29 13.73 -8.54
CA LYS A 118 1.71 14.11 -8.72
C LYS A 118 2.25 14.86 -7.50
N GLU A 119 1.38 15.57 -6.81
CA GLU A 119 1.58 16.22 -5.53
C GLU A 119 1.70 15.26 -4.33
N CYS A 120 1.50 13.94 -4.53
CA CYS A 120 1.64 12.92 -3.47
C CYS A 120 2.84 11.99 -3.73
N GLY A 121 3.73 11.90 -2.74
CA GLY A 121 4.92 11.03 -2.75
C GLY A 121 4.88 9.95 -1.67
N LEU A 122 6.07 9.57 -1.20
CA LEU A 122 6.24 8.62 -0.10
C LEU A 122 5.80 9.23 1.24
N HIS A 123 5.20 8.42 2.11
CA HIS A 123 4.79 8.86 3.45
C HIS A 123 5.99 9.02 4.39
N ILE A 124 5.96 10.09 5.20
CA ILE A 124 6.89 10.29 6.32
C ILE A 124 6.15 9.94 7.61
N HIS A 125 6.57 8.88 8.28
CA HIS A 125 5.87 8.41 9.48
C HIS A 125 6.01 9.43 10.63
N PRO A 126 4.91 9.89 11.29
CA PRO A 126 4.97 11.01 12.25
C PRO A 126 5.80 10.75 13.52
N ILE A 127 5.94 9.48 13.92
CA ILE A 127 6.71 9.06 15.11
C ILE A 127 8.06 8.41 14.75
N PHE A 128 8.10 7.46 13.81
CA PHE A 128 9.32 6.77 13.37
C PHE A 128 9.95 7.44 12.15
N ASN A 129 10.71 8.50 12.38
CA ASN A 129 11.40 9.26 11.33
C ASN A 129 12.76 9.79 11.84
N SER A 130 13.53 10.42 10.94
CA SER A 130 14.92 10.83 11.20
C SER A 130 15.07 11.96 12.21
N ALA A 131 13.98 12.60 12.64
CA ALA A 131 14.00 13.66 13.64
C ALA A 131 14.14 13.13 15.09
N ARG A 132 14.20 11.80 15.27
CA ARG A 132 14.44 11.16 16.58
C ARG A 132 15.76 10.39 16.60
N GLU A 133 16.54 10.61 17.64
CA GLU A 133 17.79 9.89 17.86
C GLU A 133 17.55 8.38 18.01
N GLY A 134 18.41 7.58 17.38
CA GLY A 134 18.38 6.12 17.46
C GLY A 134 17.35 5.43 16.56
N LEU A 135 16.69 6.15 15.64
CA LEU A 135 15.83 5.59 14.58
C LEU A 135 16.51 5.67 13.20
N ASP A 136 15.82 5.20 12.16
CA ASP A 136 16.30 5.26 10.77
C ASP A 136 16.51 6.72 10.29
N LYS A 137 17.50 6.92 9.43
CA LYS A 137 17.86 8.22 8.86
C LYS A 137 17.02 8.58 7.64
N ASP A 138 16.41 7.61 6.96
CA ASP A 138 15.50 7.89 5.86
C ASP A 138 14.08 8.09 6.38
N ASN A 139 13.54 9.30 6.19
CA ASN A 139 12.17 9.66 6.58
C ASN A 139 11.08 8.82 5.91
N HIS A 140 11.38 8.17 4.79
CA HIS A 140 10.42 7.36 4.02
C HIS A 140 10.54 5.85 4.30
N ILE A 141 11.51 5.42 5.12
CA ILE A 141 11.68 4.03 5.52
C ILE A 141 11.34 3.89 7.00
N ASN A 142 10.22 3.21 7.27
CA ASN A 142 9.81 2.89 8.63
C ASN A 142 10.27 1.47 8.99
N CYS A 143 11.39 1.34 9.69
CA CYS A 143 11.85 0.04 10.19
C CYS A 143 10.91 -0.48 11.29
N VAL A 144 10.11 -1.52 10.98
CA VAL A 144 9.18 -2.14 11.94
C VAL A 144 9.95 -3.03 12.92
N SER A 145 10.55 -2.37 13.92
CA SER A 145 11.44 -2.99 14.91
C SER A 145 10.79 -3.02 16.30
N SER A 146 10.72 -4.21 16.90
CA SER A 146 10.24 -4.40 18.27
C SER A 146 11.11 -3.70 19.31
N ASP A 147 12.41 -3.55 19.05
CA ASP A 147 13.35 -2.94 20.00
C ASP A 147 13.30 -1.41 19.91
N ASP A 148 13.15 -0.85 18.72
CA ASP A 148 12.96 0.60 18.54
C ASP A 148 11.60 1.05 19.06
N ARG A 149 10.57 0.20 18.93
CA ARG A 149 9.29 0.41 19.60
C ARG A 149 9.38 0.41 21.13
N LYS A 150 10.23 -0.42 21.75
CA LYS A 150 10.47 -0.36 23.22
C LYS A 150 11.16 0.94 23.63
N LYS A 151 12.13 1.43 22.83
CA LYS A 151 12.80 2.73 23.07
C LYS A 151 11.81 3.89 22.98
N VAL A 152 11.01 3.93 21.92
CA VAL A 152 10.07 5.04 21.63
C VAL A 152 8.85 5.03 22.54
N TYR A 153 8.27 3.86 22.80
CA TYR A 153 7.12 3.68 23.66
C TYR A 153 7.53 3.05 24.99
N ASN A 154 8.14 3.86 25.86
CA ASN A 154 8.56 3.48 27.21
C ASN A 154 7.37 3.28 28.18
N CYS A 155 6.33 2.54 27.78
CA CYS A 155 5.10 2.40 28.54
C CYS A 155 4.52 0.97 28.48
N LYS A 156 3.93 0.54 29.60
CA LYS A 156 3.27 -0.78 29.78
C LYS A 156 1.95 -0.93 28.99
N LYS A 157 1.72 -0.12 27.94
CA LYS A 157 0.49 -0.21 27.15
C LYS A 157 0.53 -1.44 26.24
N ALA A 158 -0.61 -2.13 26.15
CA ALA A 158 -0.78 -3.22 25.20
C ALA A 158 -0.48 -2.74 23.77
N GLN A 159 0.19 -3.59 22.99
CA GLN A 159 0.64 -3.34 21.63
C GLN A 159 -0.56 -2.96 20.73
N SER A 160 -0.71 -1.69 20.33
CA SER A 160 -1.89 -1.21 19.59
C SER A 160 -1.95 -1.65 18.12
N HIS A 161 -0.87 -2.26 17.64
CA HIS A 161 -0.71 -2.78 16.26
C HIS A 161 -1.29 -4.18 16.06
N ASN A 162 -1.77 -4.85 17.11
CA ASN A 162 -2.53 -6.11 16.99
C ASN A 162 -4.01 -5.88 16.59
N ASN A 163 -4.38 -4.66 16.21
CA ASN A 163 -5.72 -4.30 15.75
C ASN A 163 -5.78 -4.29 14.22
N TRP A 164 -6.93 -4.67 13.65
CA TRP A 164 -7.20 -4.47 12.23
C TRP A 164 -7.16 -2.98 11.86
N HIS A 165 -6.35 -2.63 10.87
CA HIS A 165 -6.21 -1.26 10.35
C HIS A 165 -5.85 -1.27 8.87
N SER A 166 -5.92 -0.08 8.26
CA SER A 166 -5.30 0.27 6.98
C SER A 166 -4.34 1.40 7.27
N ASP A 167 -3.14 1.36 6.69
CA ASP A 167 -2.12 2.39 6.92
C ASP A 167 -2.63 3.78 6.50
N VAL A 168 -2.27 4.80 7.29
CA VAL A 168 -2.48 6.23 7.02
C VAL A 168 -3.89 6.64 6.56
N GLY A 169 -4.92 5.84 6.87
CA GLY A 169 -6.33 6.10 6.51
C GLY A 169 -6.97 7.33 7.15
N PHE A 170 -6.21 8.09 7.95
CA PHE A 170 -6.59 9.38 8.54
C PHE A 170 -6.15 10.59 7.69
N GLU A 171 -5.29 10.38 6.70
CA GLU A 171 -4.80 11.46 5.81
C GLU A 171 -5.85 11.90 4.78
N ALA A 172 -5.73 13.13 4.29
CA ALA A 172 -6.64 13.67 3.27
C ALA A 172 -6.53 12.93 1.92
N VAL A 173 -5.34 12.42 1.62
CA VAL A 173 -5.10 11.44 0.57
C VAL A 173 -4.44 10.23 1.27
N PRO A 174 -5.18 9.13 1.52
CA PRO A 174 -4.61 7.95 2.17
C PRO A 174 -3.63 7.23 1.23
N GLY A 175 -2.82 6.34 1.82
CA GLY A 175 -1.86 5.53 1.08
C GLY A 175 -2.53 4.64 0.03
N ASP A 176 -1.90 4.55 -1.14
CA ASP A 176 -2.30 3.70 -2.26
C ASP A 176 -1.68 2.29 -2.17
N TYR A 177 -0.40 2.21 -1.79
CA TYR A 177 0.34 0.97 -1.58
C TYR A 177 1.26 1.04 -0.36
N SER A 178 1.23 -0.02 0.47
CA SER A 178 2.29 -0.29 1.46
C SER A 178 3.21 -1.39 0.92
N ALA A 179 4.52 -1.13 0.88
CA ALA A 179 5.54 -2.08 0.43
C ALA A 179 6.48 -2.42 1.59
N PHE A 180 6.73 -3.72 1.81
CA PHE A 180 7.52 -4.21 2.95
C PHE A 180 8.61 -5.18 2.47
N LEU A 181 9.85 -4.95 2.91
CA LEU A 181 10.98 -5.87 2.75
C LEU A 181 11.24 -6.59 4.09
N LEU A 182 11.15 -7.92 4.10
CA LEU A 182 11.33 -8.71 5.32
C LEU A 182 12.82 -9.05 5.56
N THR A 183 13.54 -8.14 6.23
CA THR A 183 14.98 -8.30 6.50
C THR A 183 15.31 -9.28 7.62
N LYS A 184 14.42 -9.44 8.61
CA LYS A 184 14.58 -10.35 9.74
C LYS A 184 13.23 -10.94 10.14
N LYS A 185 13.13 -12.26 10.14
CA LYS A 185 11.97 -13.00 10.66
C LYS A 185 12.27 -13.58 12.06
N PRO A 186 11.30 -13.66 12.98
CA PRO A 186 11.43 -14.49 14.17
C PRO A 186 11.40 -15.99 13.78
N GLU A 187 11.82 -16.86 14.71
CA GLU A 187 11.75 -18.31 14.53
C GLU A 187 10.31 -18.83 14.60
N THR A 188 9.48 -18.23 15.45
CA THR A 188 8.05 -18.55 15.59
C THR A 188 7.20 -17.28 15.74
N GLY A 189 5.98 -17.32 15.20
CA GLY A 189 5.05 -16.18 15.20
C GLY A 189 5.49 -15.04 14.27
N GLY A 190 4.91 -13.85 14.46
CA GLY A 190 5.21 -12.66 13.64
C GLY A 190 4.45 -12.57 12.32
N ASP A 191 3.48 -13.45 12.09
CA ASP A 191 2.64 -13.43 10.88
C ASP A 191 1.85 -12.11 10.75
N THR A 192 1.75 -11.61 9.52
CA THR A 192 0.91 -10.46 9.17
C THR A 192 -0.35 -10.95 8.49
N MET A 193 -1.50 -10.73 9.13
CA MET A 193 -2.82 -11.12 8.60
C MET A 193 -3.43 -9.99 7.75
N PHE A 194 -4.10 -10.36 6.66
CA PHE A 194 -4.77 -9.44 5.76
C PHE A 194 -6.24 -9.84 5.56
N ALA A 195 -7.11 -8.86 5.32
CA ALA A 195 -8.54 -9.06 5.11
C ALA A 195 -9.07 -8.14 3.99
N SER A 196 -10.09 -8.58 3.25
CA SER A 196 -10.66 -7.83 2.13
C SER A 196 -11.82 -6.96 2.59
N GLY A 197 -11.62 -5.64 2.60
CA GLY A 197 -12.70 -4.69 2.87
C GLY A 197 -13.86 -4.80 1.87
N CYS A 198 -13.57 -5.16 0.62
CA CYS A 198 -14.60 -5.37 -0.41
C CYS A 198 -15.49 -6.58 -0.10
N GLU A 199 -14.92 -7.75 0.22
CA GLU A 199 -15.71 -8.94 0.55
C GLU A 199 -16.54 -8.74 1.84
N VAL A 200 -15.97 -8.08 2.85
CA VAL A 200 -16.66 -7.74 4.10
C VAL A 200 -17.87 -6.81 3.88
N LEU A 201 -17.93 -6.11 2.75
CA LEU A 201 -19.09 -5.32 2.33
C LEU A 201 -20.06 -6.13 1.46
N LEU A 202 -19.56 -6.94 0.52
CA LEU A 202 -20.35 -7.73 -0.42
C LEU A 202 -21.09 -8.91 0.25
N LEU A 203 -20.49 -9.54 1.26
CA LEU A 203 -21.06 -10.68 1.99
C LEU A 203 -22.09 -10.28 3.06
N ARG A 204 -22.47 -9.00 3.17
CA ARG A 204 -23.47 -8.55 4.14
C ARG A 204 -24.88 -8.90 3.65
N PRO A 205 -25.72 -9.61 4.46
CA PRO A 205 -27.09 -9.96 4.07
C PRO A 205 -28.00 -8.75 3.86
N ASN A 206 -27.64 -7.58 4.42
CA ASN A 206 -28.27 -6.29 4.16
C ASN A 206 -27.18 -5.28 3.73
N PRO A 207 -26.89 -5.12 2.43
CA PRO A 207 -26.03 -4.04 1.97
C PRO A 207 -26.68 -2.68 2.28
N PRO A 208 -25.91 -1.63 2.63
CA PRO A 208 -26.47 -0.30 2.83
C PRO A 208 -27.18 0.16 1.53
N PRO A 209 -28.32 0.87 1.64
CA PRO A 209 -29.04 1.32 0.46
C PRO A 209 -28.12 2.16 -0.43
N LYS A 210 -28.12 1.86 -1.74
CA LYS A 210 -27.39 2.67 -2.73
C LYS A 210 -27.83 4.12 -2.54
N LYS A 211 -26.90 5.01 -2.16
CA LYS A 211 -27.18 6.44 -2.13
C LYS A 211 -27.68 6.83 -3.52
N THR A 212 -28.92 7.26 -3.61
CA THR A 212 -29.46 7.85 -4.83
C THR A 212 -28.54 9.00 -5.24
N PRO A 213 -28.22 9.17 -6.54
CA PRO A 213 -27.54 10.37 -6.97
C PRO A 213 -28.46 11.54 -6.62
N SER A 214 -28.03 12.38 -5.69
CA SER A 214 -28.73 13.63 -5.43
C SER A 214 -28.65 14.44 -6.71
N LEU A 215 -29.80 14.62 -7.35
CA LEU A 215 -29.95 15.52 -8.49
C LEU A 215 -29.54 16.92 -8.01
N ARG A 216 -28.28 17.29 -8.29
CA ARG A 216 -27.89 18.70 -8.28
C ARG A 216 -28.68 19.35 -9.40
N LYS A 217 -29.80 19.98 -9.04
CA LYS A 217 -30.38 21.03 -9.87
C LYS A 217 -29.36 22.18 -9.88
N PHE A 218 -28.86 22.44 -11.09
CA PHE A 218 -28.09 23.59 -11.57
C PHE A 218 -27.40 24.45 -10.49
#